data_AF-A0A355BK38-F1
#
_entry.id   AF-A0A355BK38-F1
#
_cell.length_a   1.000
_cell.length_b   1.000
_cell.length_c   1.000
_cell.angle_alpha   90.00
_cell.angle_beta   90.00
_cell.angle_gamma   90.00
#
_symmetry.space_group_name_H-M   'P 1'
#
loop_
_entity.id
_entity.type
_entity.pdbx_description
1 polymer ?
#
loop_
_entity_poly.entity_id
_entity_poly.type
_entity_poly.pdbx_seq_one_letter_code
_entity_poly.pdbx_strand_id
1 'polypeptide(L)'
;PEHVLTWFRENMGGFEQAELGEFPTSLYIRESRHIIGEYILTVHDVLENRMFPDAIAFGSYPIDVQASSPVELGFVVGAPNLYSIPLRSLIPLQHENLLVAGKAASFTSLAAGSARVVPIGMSTGQAAGVAASVALREGVSLQACNEAEYYQAVQAELKQQGVRFFSGDYGSAYPEHPHTPALKRMVELGLAAGGYSNQFPLASTLRERDFVGVVATGIQRILPRPNTAQASDEEGGQAATSDEAIGEHMRALQEER
;
A
#
# COMPACT_ATOMS: atom_id res chain seq x y z
N PRO A 1 20.35 -13.34 16.48
CA PRO A 1 20.43 -11.89 16.85
C PRO A 1 21.81 -11.51 17.40
N GLU A 2 22.35 -12.22 18.39
CA GLU A 2 23.67 -11.90 18.96
C GLU A 2 24.80 -11.96 17.93
N HIS A 3 24.84 -13.00 17.08
CA HIS A 3 25.81 -13.08 15.99
C HIS A 3 25.75 -11.91 15.02
N VAL A 4 24.55 -11.36 14.78
CA VAL A 4 24.34 -10.21 13.90
C VAL A 4 24.86 -8.94 14.59
N LEU A 5 24.56 -8.75 15.88
CA LEU A 5 25.08 -7.63 16.67
C LEU A 5 26.61 -7.65 16.74
N THR A 6 27.22 -8.80 17.01
CA THR A 6 28.67 -8.98 17.01
C THR A 6 29.25 -8.60 15.66
N TRP A 7 28.67 -9.11 14.57
CA TRP A 7 29.11 -8.77 13.22
C TRP A 7 29.05 -7.26 12.96
N PHE A 8 27.97 -6.57 13.35
CA PHE A 8 27.87 -5.11 13.19
C PHE A 8 28.96 -4.37 13.95
N ARG A 9 29.21 -4.71 15.23
CA ARG A 9 30.24 -4.07 16.06
C ARG A 9 31.65 -4.24 15.49
N GLU A 10 31.92 -5.39 14.88
CA GLU A 10 33.24 -5.73 14.34
C GLU A 10 33.47 -5.18 12.93
N ASN A 11 32.41 -5.00 12.13
CA ASN A 11 32.52 -4.77 10.68
C ASN A 11 31.89 -3.46 10.20
N MET A 12 31.10 -2.75 11.02
CA MET A 12 30.42 -1.51 10.64
C MET A 12 30.85 -0.34 11.52
N GLY A 13 31.62 0.59 10.94
CA GLY A 13 32.10 1.77 11.66
C GLY A 13 30.95 2.61 12.23
N GLY A 14 31.08 3.03 13.49
CA GLY A 14 30.05 3.76 14.24
C GLY A 14 29.05 2.88 14.99
N PHE A 15 29.14 1.54 14.85
CA PHE A 15 28.29 0.57 15.56
C PHE A 15 29.03 -0.18 16.67
N GLU A 16 30.24 0.23 17.06
CA GLU A 16 31.10 -0.46 18.04
C GLU A 16 30.41 -0.59 19.41
N GLN A 17 29.55 0.37 19.75
CA GLN A 17 28.75 0.42 20.98
C GLN A 17 27.27 0.08 20.75
N ALA A 18 26.89 -0.39 19.56
CA ALA A 18 25.49 -0.76 19.28
C ALA A 18 25.04 -1.82 20.28
N GLU A 19 23.80 -1.81 20.73
CA GLU A 19 23.25 -2.81 21.64
C GLU A 19 21.93 -3.37 21.10
N LEU A 20 21.56 -4.57 21.55
CA LEU A 20 20.21 -5.08 21.30
C LEU A 20 19.26 -4.34 22.24
N GLY A 21 18.41 -3.47 21.68
CA GLY A 21 17.41 -2.74 22.44
C GLY A 21 16.26 -3.65 22.87
N GLU A 22 15.26 -3.82 22.01
CA GLU A 22 14.09 -4.64 22.30
C GLU A 22 13.72 -5.53 21.11
N PHE A 23 13.04 -6.62 21.42
CA PHE A 23 12.40 -7.45 20.41
C PHE A 23 10.95 -6.99 20.23
N PRO A 24 10.43 -7.00 18.99
CA PRO A 24 9.04 -6.66 18.77
C PRO A 24 8.15 -7.69 19.49
N THR A 25 7.26 -7.21 20.34
CA THR A 25 6.27 -8.04 21.05
C THR A 25 5.10 -8.46 20.15
N SER A 26 4.97 -7.82 18.99
CA SER A 26 3.91 -8.07 18.02
C SER A 26 4.45 -8.26 16.61
N LEU A 27 3.65 -8.92 15.78
CA LEU A 27 3.97 -9.12 14.38
C LEU A 27 3.94 -7.79 13.62
N TYR A 28 4.95 -7.57 12.77
CA TYR A 28 4.94 -6.46 11.85
C TYR A 28 3.94 -6.73 10.71
N ILE A 29 2.72 -6.20 10.87
CA ILE A 29 1.69 -6.26 9.84
C ILE A 29 2.02 -5.22 8.76
N ARG A 30 2.35 -5.70 7.56
CA ARG A 30 2.74 -4.84 6.44
C ARG A 30 1.56 -4.11 5.81
N GLU A 31 0.37 -4.71 5.86
CA GLU A 31 -0.85 -4.22 5.22
C GLU A 31 -2.07 -4.63 6.04
N SER A 32 -3.08 -3.77 6.11
CA SER A 32 -4.31 -4.05 6.84
C SER A 32 -5.52 -3.43 6.11
N ARG A 33 -6.30 -2.59 6.79
CA ARG A 33 -7.45 -1.91 6.19
C ARG A 33 -6.98 -0.66 5.45
N HIS A 34 -7.54 -0.46 4.26
CA HIS A 34 -7.44 0.79 3.52
C HIS A 34 -8.81 1.46 3.53
N ILE A 35 -8.83 2.79 3.64
CA ILE A 35 -10.07 3.53 3.50
C ILE A 35 -10.59 3.45 2.05
N ILE A 36 -11.89 3.64 1.88
CA ILE A 36 -12.45 4.01 0.59
C ILE A 36 -12.45 5.53 0.52
N GLY A 37 -11.50 6.09 -0.22
CA GLY A 37 -11.39 7.53 -0.45
C GLY A 37 -12.07 8.00 -1.73
N GLU A 38 -12.03 9.31 -1.95
CA GLU A 38 -12.47 9.98 -3.19
C GLU A 38 -11.76 9.41 -4.44
N TYR A 39 -10.58 8.82 -4.27
CA TYR A 39 -9.94 7.99 -5.29
C TYR A 39 -9.21 6.80 -4.67
N ILE A 40 -9.32 5.64 -5.32
CA ILE A 40 -8.53 4.46 -4.96
C ILE A 40 -7.36 4.35 -5.94
N LEU A 41 -6.13 4.52 -5.45
CA LEU A 41 -4.93 4.27 -6.26
C LEU A 41 -4.87 2.79 -6.64
N THR A 42 -4.80 2.51 -7.93
CA THR A 42 -4.82 1.14 -8.44
C THR A 42 -3.41 0.64 -8.80
N VAL A 43 -3.27 -0.68 -8.95
CA VAL A 43 -2.04 -1.30 -9.47
C VAL A 43 -1.69 -0.78 -10.86
N HIS A 44 -2.70 -0.42 -11.66
CA HIS A 44 -2.51 0.15 -12.99
C HIS A 44 -1.97 1.56 -12.91
N ASP A 45 -2.48 2.41 -12.01
CA ASP A 45 -1.93 3.77 -11.84
C ASP A 45 -0.44 3.73 -11.48
N VAL A 46 -0.03 2.74 -10.66
CA VAL A 46 1.37 2.50 -10.31
C VAL A 46 2.18 2.02 -11.52
N LEU A 47 1.76 0.94 -12.19
CA LEU A 47 2.51 0.33 -13.29
C LEU A 47 2.49 1.16 -14.58
N GLU A 48 1.49 2.01 -14.77
CA GLU A 48 1.41 2.97 -15.87
C GLU A 48 2.03 4.31 -15.52
N ASN A 49 2.69 4.42 -14.36
CA ASN A 49 3.44 5.60 -13.95
C ASN A 49 2.60 6.89 -13.98
N ARG A 50 1.34 6.79 -13.51
CA ARG A 50 0.36 7.84 -13.72
C ARG A 50 0.68 9.11 -12.93
N MET A 51 0.60 10.23 -13.63
CA MET A 51 0.74 11.58 -13.08
C MET A 51 -0.63 12.23 -12.95
N PHE A 52 -1.07 12.48 -11.71
CA PHE A 52 -2.35 13.10 -11.41
C PHE A 52 -2.20 14.63 -11.30
N PRO A 53 -3.21 15.41 -11.75
CA PRO A 53 -3.20 16.86 -11.58
C PRO A 53 -3.07 17.30 -10.13
N ASP A 54 -3.70 16.55 -9.22
CA ASP A 54 -3.74 16.77 -7.78
C ASP A 54 -2.66 15.97 -7.02
N ALA A 55 -1.53 15.66 -7.68
CA ALA A 55 -0.42 14.95 -7.05
C ALA A 55 0.09 15.65 -5.79
N ILE A 56 0.41 14.87 -4.74
CA ILE A 56 0.98 15.37 -3.49
C ILE A 56 2.22 14.61 -3.00
N ALA A 57 2.50 13.46 -3.59
CA ALA A 57 3.68 12.65 -3.33
C ALA A 57 4.02 11.82 -4.57
N PHE A 58 5.23 11.26 -4.61
CA PHE A 58 5.72 10.46 -5.74
C PHE A 58 6.39 9.18 -5.25
N GLY A 59 6.23 8.10 -6.01
CA GLY A 59 6.77 6.79 -5.69
C GLY A 59 7.43 6.13 -6.90
N SER A 60 8.43 5.30 -6.64
CA SER A 60 9.12 4.46 -7.65
C SER A 60 9.48 3.08 -7.11
N TYR A 61 8.96 2.72 -5.93
CA TYR A 61 9.26 1.43 -5.31
C TYR A 61 8.59 0.30 -6.11
N PRO A 62 9.26 -0.84 -6.36
CA PRO A 62 8.62 -1.99 -6.97
C PRO A 62 7.41 -2.47 -6.18
N ILE A 63 6.40 -3.01 -6.86
CA ILE A 63 5.22 -3.56 -6.22
C ILE A 63 5.58 -4.91 -5.59
N ASP A 64 6.06 -4.86 -4.34
CA ASP A 64 6.48 -6.00 -3.54
C ASP A 64 5.33 -6.57 -2.71
N VAL A 65 4.83 -7.72 -3.13
CA VAL A 65 3.81 -8.49 -2.44
C VAL A 65 4.50 -9.60 -1.65
N GLN A 66 4.26 -9.63 -0.34
CA GLN A 66 4.89 -10.61 0.53
C GLN A 66 4.03 -11.86 0.69
N ALA A 67 4.67 -12.95 1.10
CA ALA A 67 4.01 -14.19 1.41
C ALA A 67 2.91 -13.96 2.46
N SER A 68 1.67 -14.36 2.13
CA SER A 68 0.53 -14.30 3.06
C SER A 68 0.29 -15.64 3.77
N SER A 69 0.99 -16.70 3.35
CA SER A 69 0.99 -18.02 3.96
C SER A 69 2.36 -18.70 3.83
N PRO A 70 2.67 -19.74 4.62
CA PRO A 70 3.96 -20.45 4.55
C PRO A 70 4.24 -21.13 3.20
N VAL A 71 3.21 -21.33 2.38
CA VAL A 71 3.31 -22.01 1.07
C VAL A 71 3.35 -21.04 -0.10
N GLU A 72 3.12 -19.75 0.15
CA GLU A 72 3.28 -18.70 -0.86
C GLU A 72 4.68 -18.09 -0.75
N LEU A 73 5.32 -17.87 -1.88
CA LEU A 73 6.48 -17.00 -1.96
C LEU A 73 6.01 -15.59 -2.32
N GLY A 74 6.58 -14.59 -1.64
CA GLY A 74 6.40 -13.20 -2.06
C GLY A 74 6.90 -13.00 -3.50
N PHE A 75 6.31 -12.05 -4.20
CA PHE A 75 6.62 -11.76 -5.60
C PHE A 75 6.53 -10.27 -5.90
N VAL A 76 7.28 -9.85 -6.92
CA VAL A 76 7.22 -8.49 -7.43
C VAL A 76 6.29 -8.47 -8.64
N VAL A 77 5.17 -7.74 -8.53
CA VAL A 77 4.19 -7.62 -9.62
C VAL A 77 4.79 -6.87 -10.80
N GLY A 78 5.55 -5.82 -10.52
CA GLY A 78 6.29 -5.00 -11.49
C GLY A 78 7.01 -3.85 -10.79
N ALA A 79 7.90 -3.19 -11.51
CA ALA A 79 8.71 -2.06 -11.05
C ALA A 79 8.32 -0.78 -11.83
N PRO A 80 7.65 0.20 -11.20
CA PRO A 80 7.37 1.48 -11.85
C PRO A 80 8.64 2.34 -11.96
N ASN A 81 8.64 3.27 -12.91
CA ASN A 81 9.66 4.31 -13.03
C ASN A 81 9.39 5.45 -12.04
N LEU A 82 8.20 6.03 -12.11
CA LEU A 82 7.74 7.10 -11.22
C LEU A 82 6.22 7.27 -11.37
N TYR A 83 5.46 7.21 -10.28
CA TYR A 83 4.04 7.52 -10.26
C TYR A 83 3.74 8.54 -9.17
N SER A 84 2.58 9.18 -9.24
CA SER A 84 2.13 10.14 -8.24
C SER A 84 1.01 9.59 -7.35
N ILE A 85 0.97 10.06 -6.11
CA ILE A 85 -0.14 9.85 -5.18
C ILE A 85 -1.05 11.08 -5.27
N PRO A 86 -2.33 10.93 -5.64
CA PRO A 86 -3.27 12.05 -5.71
C PRO A 86 -3.81 12.41 -4.31
N LEU A 87 -4.09 13.69 -4.07
CA LEU A 87 -4.61 14.20 -2.79
C LEU A 87 -5.91 13.49 -2.38
N ARG A 88 -6.81 13.27 -3.34
CA ARG A 88 -8.07 12.55 -3.15
C ARG A 88 -7.92 11.10 -2.64
N SER A 89 -6.74 10.49 -2.71
CA SER A 89 -6.49 9.20 -2.05
C SER A 89 -6.34 9.29 -0.53
N LEU A 90 -6.19 10.49 0.04
CA LEU A 90 -6.10 10.70 1.49
C LEU A 90 -7.46 11.05 2.11
N ILE A 91 -8.48 11.34 1.31
CA ILE A 91 -9.77 11.88 1.76
C ILE A 91 -10.81 10.75 1.74
N PRO A 92 -11.36 10.32 2.89
CA PRO A 92 -12.44 9.33 2.95
C PRO A 92 -13.71 9.81 2.25
N LEU A 93 -14.38 8.93 1.50
CA LEU A 93 -15.57 9.27 0.72
C LEU A 93 -16.76 9.82 1.56
N GLN A 94 -16.82 9.48 2.85
CA GLN A 94 -17.95 9.79 3.74
C GLN A 94 -17.60 10.79 4.86
N HIS A 95 -16.38 11.34 4.88
CA HIS A 95 -15.93 12.21 5.97
C HIS A 95 -15.20 13.44 5.44
N GLU A 96 -15.67 14.62 5.83
CA GLU A 96 -15.19 15.91 5.30
C GLU A 96 -14.05 16.54 6.12
N ASN A 97 -13.77 16.02 7.31
CA ASN A 97 -12.84 16.57 8.28
C ASN A 97 -11.74 15.58 8.70
N LEU A 98 -11.48 14.56 7.89
CA LEU A 98 -10.51 13.51 8.17
C LEU A 98 -9.58 13.32 6.96
N LEU A 99 -8.28 13.25 7.23
CA LEU A 99 -7.27 12.82 6.26
C LEU A 99 -6.59 11.56 6.78
N VAL A 100 -6.43 10.57 5.91
CA VAL A 100 -5.75 9.31 6.22
C VAL A 100 -4.53 9.19 5.32
N ALA A 101 -3.35 9.39 5.91
CA ALA A 101 -2.06 9.31 5.21
C ALA A 101 -1.39 7.93 5.37
N GLY A 102 -0.43 7.66 4.48
CA GLY A 102 0.41 6.47 4.54
C GLY A 102 -0.33 5.15 4.29
N LYS A 103 -0.03 4.13 5.09
CA LYS A 103 -0.40 2.72 4.81
C LYS A 103 -1.91 2.47 4.74
N ALA A 104 -2.70 3.28 5.43
CA ALA A 104 -4.15 3.13 5.52
C ALA A 104 -4.92 3.99 4.49
N ALA A 105 -4.21 4.77 3.67
CA ALA A 105 -4.79 5.59 2.62
C ALA A 105 -5.48 4.73 1.54
N SER A 106 -6.24 5.38 0.67
CA SER A 106 -7.13 4.73 -0.31
C SER A 106 -6.36 4.12 -1.47
N PHE A 107 -5.85 2.90 -1.28
CA PHE A 107 -5.08 2.12 -2.25
C PHE A 107 -5.69 0.73 -2.44
N THR A 108 -5.61 0.15 -3.65
CA THR A 108 -5.84 -1.29 -3.79
C THR A 108 -4.69 -2.06 -3.13
N SER A 109 -4.94 -3.32 -2.72
CA SER A 109 -3.92 -4.12 -2.02
C SER A 109 -2.60 -4.24 -2.79
N LEU A 110 -2.69 -4.49 -4.11
CA LEU A 110 -1.51 -4.53 -4.96
C LEU A 110 -0.82 -3.15 -5.08
N ALA A 111 -1.57 -2.05 -5.21
CA ALA A 111 -0.96 -0.71 -5.24
C ALA A 111 -0.20 -0.39 -3.94
N ALA A 112 -0.77 -0.80 -2.80
CA ALA A 112 -0.14 -0.63 -1.49
C ALA A 112 1.21 -1.34 -1.39
N GLY A 113 1.43 -2.45 -2.12
CA GLY A 113 2.74 -3.10 -2.25
C GLY A 113 3.88 -2.15 -2.63
N SER A 114 3.57 -1.05 -3.33
CA SER A 114 4.50 0.06 -3.59
C SER A 114 4.20 1.29 -2.73
N ALA A 115 2.95 1.76 -2.70
CA ALA A 115 2.60 3.06 -2.12
C ALA A 115 2.73 3.14 -0.58
N ARG A 116 2.73 2.00 0.13
CA ARG A 116 2.74 1.97 1.60
C ARG A 116 4.13 2.14 2.23
N VAL A 117 5.19 2.26 1.43
CA VAL A 117 6.57 2.35 1.95
C VAL A 117 6.78 3.64 2.74
N VAL A 118 7.71 3.59 3.70
CA VAL A 118 7.95 4.67 4.67
C VAL A 118 8.17 6.04 3.99
N PRO A 119 8.99 6.17 2.91
CA PRO A 119 9.18 7.47 2.26
C PRO A 119 7.87 8.10 1.75
N ILE A 120 7.02 7.31 1.09
CA ILE A 120 5.72 7.78 0.58
C ILE A 120 4.77 8.09 1.74
N GLY A 121 4.79 7.27 2.80
CA GLY A 121 4.06 7.55 4.04
C GLY A 121 4.43 8.89 4.67
N MET A 122 5.72 9.22 4.72
CA MET A 122 6.19 10.52 5.22
C MET A 122 5.74 11.67 4.31
N SER A 123 5.88 11.53 2.99
CA SER A 123 5.44 12.56 2.03
C SER A 123 3.94 12.81 2.09
N THR A 124 3.13 11.75 2.14
CA THR A 124 1.66 11.87 2.29
C THR A 124 1.27 12.45 3.65
N GLY A 125 2.01 12.18 4.72
CA GLY A 125 1.80 12.81 6.03
C GLY A 125 2.07 14.32 6.01
N GLN A 126 3.17 14.75 5.40
CA GLN A 126 3.45 16.18 5.19
C GLN A 126 2.36 16.85 4.34
N ALA A 127 1.99 16.22 3.22
CA ALA A 127 0.93 16.70 2.35
C ALA A 127 -0.42 16.82 3.06
N ALA A 128 -0.78 15.87 3.92
CA ALA A 128 -2.02 15.93 4.70
C ALA A 128 -2.04 17.15 5.64
N GLY A 129 -0.93 17.44 6.32
CA GLY A 129 -0.81 18.63 7.17
C GLY A 129 -0.95 19.93 6.37
N VAL A 130 -0.30 20.01 5.21
CA VAL A 130 -0.42 21.17 4.31
C VAL A 130 -1.86 21.33 3.80
N ALA A 131 -2.49 20.25 3.34
CA ALA A 131 -3.86 20.26 2.86
C ALA A 131 -4.83 20.77 3.93
N ALA A 132 -4.75 20.25 5.15
CA ALA A 132 -5.56 20.73 6.27
C ALA A 132 -5.32 22.22 6.56
N SER A 133 -4.05 22.67 6.55
CA SER A 133 -3.73 24.09 6.78
C SER A 133 -4.29 25.01 5.70
N VAL A 134 -4.23 24.61 4.43
CA VAL A 134 -4.80 25.38 3.32
C VAL A 134 -6.32 25.42 3.43
N ALA A 135 -6.97 24.27 3.69
CA ALA A 135 -8.42 24.20 3.84
C ALA A 135 -8.94 25.14 4.94
N LEU A 136 -8.27 25.16 6.10
CA LEU A 136 -8.61 26.06 7.20
C LEU A 136 -8.41 27.54 6.86
N ARG A 137 -7.34 27.89 6.13
CA ARG A 137 -7.04 29.26 5.74
C ARG A 137 -8.05 29.81 4.72
N GLU A 138 -8.41 28.99 3.74
CA GLU A 138 -9.34 29.38 2.67
C GLU A 138 -10.82 29.18 3.06
N GLY A 139 -11.10 28.52 4.19
CA GLY A 139 -12.46 28.24 4.66
C GLY A 139 -13.21 27.23 3.79
N VAL A 140 -12.50 26.27 3.20
CA VAL A 140 -13.05 25.23 2.31
C VAL A 140 -13.03 23.85 2.95
N SER A 141 -13.92 22.96 2.49
CA SER A 141 -13.91 21.54 2.88
C SER A 141 -12.74 20.80 2.22
N LEU A 142 -12.24 19.73 2.85
CA LEU A 142 -11.22 18.86 2.25
C LEU A 142 -11.70 18.21 0.94
N GLN A 143 -13.02 18.05 0.76
CA GLN A 143 -13.63 17.54 -0.48
C GLN A 143 -13.45 18.48 -1.69
N ALA A 144 -13.00 19.73 -1.47
CA ALA A 144 -12.54 20.61 -2.53
C ALA A 144 -11.28 20.10 -3.25
N CYS A 145 -10.76 18.91 -2.90
CA CYS A 145 -9.64 18.25 -3.60
C CYS A 145 -9.84 18.05 -5.11
N ASN A 146 -11.08 18.09 -5.60
CA ASN A 146 -11.38 18.05 -7.03
C ASN A 146 -11.26 19.43 -7.71
N GLU A 147 -11.16 20.51 -6.93
CA GLU A 147 -11.04 21.89 -7.42
C GLU A 147 -9.56 22.23 -7.63
N ALA A 148 -9.26 22.81 -8.80
CA ALA A 148 -7.90 23.10 -9.20
C ALA A 148 -7.20 24.08 -8.28
N GLU A 149 -7.92 25.11 -7.88
CA GLU A 149 -7.46 26.18 -7.01
C GLU A 149 -6.96 25.63 -5.68
N TYR A 150 -7.71 24.69 -5.08
CA TYR A 150 -7.36 24.11 -3.80
C TYR A 150 -6.12 23.21 -3.88
N TYR A 151 -6.09 22.22 -4.78
CA TYR A 151 -4.91 21.34 -4.84
C TYR A 151 -3.66 22.09 -5.34
N GLN A 152 -3.80 23.11 -6.18
CA GLN A 152 -2.67 23.95 -6.59
C GLN A 152 -2.10 24.77 -5.42
N ALA A 153 -2.95 25.28 -4.52
CA ALA A 153 -2.49 25.95 -3.31
C ALA A 153 -1.72 24.99 -2.38
N VAL A 154 -2.21 23.76 -2.22
CA VAL A 154 -1.50 22.69 -1.48
C VAL A 154 -0.13 22.39 -2.12
N GLN A 155 -0.09 22.23 -3.44
CA GLN A 155 1.16 21.97 -4.16
C GLN A 155 2.15 23.14 -4.09
N ALA A 156 1.67 24.38 -4.11
CA ALA A 156 2.50 25.57 -3.98
C ALA A 156 3.18 25.62 -2.61
N GLU A 157 2.43 25.36 -1.53
CA GLU A 157 2.96 25.30 -0.17
C GLU A 157 3.97 24.15 0.00
N LEU A 158 3.67 22.96 -0.55
CA LEU A 158 4.62 21.85 -0.55
C LEU A 158 5.93 22.19 -1.28
N LYS A 159 5.85 22.85 -2.44
CA LYS A 159 7.04 23.31 -3.19
C LYS A 159 7.83 24.34 -2.40
N GLN A 160 7.15 25.26 -1.69
CA GLN A 160 7.81 26.23 -0.81
C GLN A 160 8.57 25.56 0.34
N GLN A 161 8.05 24.43 0.85
CA GLN A 161 8.72 23.59 1.84
C GLN A 161 9.82 22.69 1.25
N GLY A 162 10.14 22.83 -0.04
CA GLY A 162 11.22 22.13 -0.73
C GLY A 162 10.83 20.77 -1.33
N VAL A 163 9.54 20.41 -1.34
CA VAL A 163 9.07 19.18 -2.00
C VAL A 163 9.26 19.31 -3.51
N ARG A 164 9.96 18.34 -4.10
CA ARG A 164 10.16 18.28 -5.55
C ARG A 164 8.95 17.66 -6.22
N PHE A 165 8.47 18.35 -7.26
CA PHE A 165 7.39 17.87 -8.11
C PHE A 165 7.95 17.40 -9.44
N PHE A 166 7.38 16.31 -9.94
CA PHE A 166 7.72 15.73 -11.22
C PHE A 166 6.54 15.83 -12.18
N SER A 167 6.82 15.92 -13.47
CA SER A 167 5.81 15.96 -14.52
C SER A 167 6.39 15.35 -15.80
N GLY A 168 5.53 14.79 -16.63
CA GLY A 168 5.92 14.13 -17.88
C GLY A 168 5.29 12.74 -18.01
N ASP A 169 5.64 12.08 -19.11
CA ASP A 169 5.29 10.70 -19.37
C ASP A 169 6.50 9.82 -19.01
N TYR A 170 6.26 8.84 -18.13
CA TYR A 170 7.26 7.89 -17.64
C TYR A 170 7.07 6.49 -18.25
N GLY A 171 6.21 6.37 -19.27
CA GLY A 171 5.89 5.14 -19.97
C GLY A 171 5.10 4.16 -19.12
N SER A 172 4.89 2.95 -19.65
CA SER A 172 4.20 1.87 -18.93
C SER A 172 5.17 0.74 -18.62
N ALA A 173 5.03 0.14 -17.44
CA ALA A 173 5.64 -1.14 -17.10
C ALA A 173 4.93 -2.30 -17.81
N TYR A 174 3.75 -2.09 -18.39
CA TYR A 174 3.11 -3.07 -19.25
C TYR A 174 3.73 -3.08 -20.65
N PRO A 175 3.90 -4.26 -21.27
CA PRO A 175 4.34 -4.33 -22.65
C PRO A 175 3.26 -3.82 -23.60
N GLU A 176 3.67 -3.26 -24.73
CA GLU A 176 2.78 -3.00 -25.86
C GLU A 176 2.50 -4.32 -26.60
N HIS A 177 1.31 -4.88 -26.39
CA HIS A 177 0.91 -6.17 -26.98
C HIS A 177 -0.62 -6.22 -27.19
N PRO A 178 -1.15 -6.94 -28.21
CA PRO A 178 -2.60 -7.09 -28.41
C PRO A 178 -3.36 -7.66 -27.20
N HIS A 179 -2.67 -8.42 -26.34
CA HIS A 179 -3.24 -9.03 -25.13
C HIS A 179 -2.99 -8.23 -23.85
N THR A 180 -2.43 -7.03 -23.92
CA THR A 180 -2.19 -6.17 -22.74
C THR A 180 -3.45 -5.91 -21.91
N PRO A 181 -4.66 -5.71 -22.48
CA PRO A 181 -5.87 -5.59 -21.67
C PRO A 181 -6.16 -6.83 -20.81
N ALA A 182 -5.96 -8.04 -21.36
CA ALA A 182 -6.13 -9.28 -20.60
C ALA A 182 -5.03 -9.43 -19.54
N LEU A 183 -3.79 -9.08 -19.87
CA LEU A 183 -2.68 -9.06 -18.92
C LEU A 183 -2.97 -8.14 -17.73
N LYS A 184 -3.46 -6.92 -17.97
CA LYS A 184 -3.86 -5.99 -16.91
C LYS A 184 -4.87 -6.64 -15.96
N ARG A 185 -5.90 -7.30 -16.50
CA ARG A 185 -6.88 -8.01 -15.66
C ARG A 185 -6.24 -9.14 -14.86
N MET A 186 -5.32 -9.90 -15.44
CA MET A 186 -4.58 -10.93 -14.70
C MET A 186 -3.72 -10.32 -13.59
N VAL A 187 -3.06 -9.19 -13.83
CA VAL A 187 -2.27 -8.46 -12.83
C VAL A 187 -3.16 -7.94 -11.71
N GLU A 188 -4.31 -7.35 -12.00
CA GLU A 188 -5.26 -6.86 -11.01
C GLU A 188 -5.76 -7.97 -10.08
N LEU A 189 -5.96 -9.16 -10.64
CA LEU A 189 -6.30 -10.38 -9.88
C LEU A 189 -5.06 -11.01 -9.21
N GLY A 190 -3.86 -10.44 -9.39
CA GLY A 190 -2.57 -10.94 -8.89
C GLY A 190 -2.18 -12.32 -9.42
N LEU A 191 -2.59 -12.64 -10.65
CA LEU A 191 -2.33 -13.90 -11.37
C LEU A 191 -1.16 -13.80 -12.35
N ALA A 192 -0.67 -12.58 -12.59
CA ALA A 192 0.48 -12.31 -13.45
C ALA A 192 1.41 -11.31 -12.76
N ALA A 193 2.71 -11.50 -12.99
CA ALA A 193 3.77 -10.66 -12.44
C ALA A 193 4.91 -10.56 -13.46
N GLY A 194 5.47 -9.37 -13.60
CA GLY A 194 6.60 -9.07 -14.47
C GLY A 194 7.95 -9.06 -13.74
N GLY A 195 7.96 -9.18 -12.41
CA GLY A 195 9.17 -9.11 -11.61
C GLY A 195 9.84 -7.73 -11.66
N TYR A 196 11.09 -7.67 -11.20
CA TYR A 196 11.90 -6.43 -11.21
C TYR A 196 12.21 -5.91 -12.63
N SER A 197 12.17 -6.77 -13.64
CA SER A 197 12.47 -6.43 -15.02
C SER A 197 11.25 -6.10 -15.87
N ASN A 198 10.04 -6.13 -15.30
CA ASN A 198 8.77 -5.94 -16.01
C ASN A 198 8.58 -6.90 -17.22
N GLN A 199 9.12 -8.11 -17.12
CA GLN A 199 9.03 -9.11 -18.18
C GLN A 199 7.84 -10.03 -17.96
N PHE A 200 6.77 -9.79 -18.72
CA PHE A 200 5.59 -10.65 -18.75
C PHE A 200 5.73 -11.66 -19.90
N PRO A 201 5.76 -12.99 -19.64
CA PRO A 201 6.05 -14.01 -20.66
C PRO A 201 4.83 -14.30 -21.55
N LEU A 202 4.32 -13.29 -22.27
CA LEU A 202 3.10 -13.39 -23.08
C LEU A 202 3.23 -14.32 -24.29
N ALA A 203 4.44 -14.52 -24.81
CA ALA A 203 4.71 -15.36 -25.98
C ALA A 203 5.18 -16.78 -25.61
N SER A 204 5.36 -17.07 -24.32
CA SER A 204 5.88 -18.36 -23.87
C SER A 204 4.76 -19.37 -23.65
N THR A 205 5.01 -20.64 -23.98
CA THR A 205 4.11 -21.72 -23.62
C THR A 205 4.07 -21.89 -22.10
N LEU A 206 2.88 -21.78 -21.52
CA LEU A 206 2.68 -21.99 -20.09
C LEU A 206 2.84 -23.48 -19.75
N ARG A 207 3.58 -23.79 -18.68
CA ARG A 207 3.70 -25.17 -18.19
C ARG A 207 2.38 -25.61 -17.56
N GLU A 208 2.04 -26.89 -17.64
CA GLU A 208 0.79 -27.44 -17.10
C GLU A 208 0.57 -27.08 -15.62
N ARG A 209 1.62 -27.21 -14.79
CA ARG A 209 1.58 -26.82 -13.37
C ARG A 209 1.23 -25.35 -13.16
N ASP A 210 1.81 -24.46 -13.97
CA ASP A 210 1.59 -23.02 -13.82
C ASP A 210 0.17 -22.65 -14.28
N PHE A 211 -0.33 -23.30 -15.34
CA PHE A 211 -1.71 -23.17 -15.79
C PHE A 211 -2.70 -23.57 -14.69
N VAL A 212 -2.51 -24.74 -14.07
CA VAL A 212 -3.34 -25.21 -12.95
C VAL A 212 -3.29 -24.19 -11.79
N GLY A 213 -2.10 -23.67 -11.47
CA GLY A 213 -1.93 -22.65 -10.43
C GLY A 213 -2.72 -21.36 -10.72
N VAL A 214 -2.64 -20.84 -11.94
CA VAL A 214 -3.37 -19.64 -12.36
C VAL A 214 -4.88 -19.88 -12.29
N VAL A 215 -5.38 -21.01 -12.79
CA VAL A 215 -6.82 -21.33 -12.77
C VAL A 215 -7.33 -21.50 -11.34
N ALA A 216 -6.65 -22.30 -10.51
CA ALA A 216 -7.06 -22.54 -9.13
C ALA A 216 -7.07 -21.25 -8.29
N THR A 217 -6.00 -20.45 -8.40
CA THR A 217 -5.90 -19.15 -7.71
C THR A 217 -6.95 -18.16 -8.25
N GLY A 218 -7.17 -18.14 -9.56
CA GLY A 218 -8.17 -17.31 -10.20
C GLY A 218 -9.58 -17.61 -9.69
N ILE A 219 -9.95 -18.89 -9.59
CA ILE A 219 -11.23 -19.33 -9.02
C ILE A 219 -11.39 -18.81 -7.59
N GLN A 220 -10.37 -18.97 -6.74
CA GLN A 220 -10.42 -18.52 -5.34
C GLN A 220 -10.54 -16.99 -5.18
N ARG A 221 -10.01 -16.21 -6.14
CA ARG A 221 -10.03 -14.74 -6.08
C ARG A 221 -11.27 -14.13 -6.74
N ILE A 222 -11.87 -14.82 -7.72
CA ILE A 222 -13.05 -14.36 -8.43
C ILE A 222 -14.33 -14.79 -7.71
N LEU A 223 -14.37 -16.02 -7.20
CA LEU A 223 -15.55 -16.49 -6.49
C LEU A 223 -15.63 -15.86 -5.10
N PRO A 224 -16.82 -15.39 -4.69
CA PRO A 224 -17.01 -14.89 -3.34
C PRO A 224 -16.61 -15.98 -2.34
N ARG A 225 -15.78 -15.63 -1.36
CA ARG A 225 -15.53 -16.52 -0.24
C ARG A 225 -16.88 -16.80 0.45
N PRO A 226 -17.23 -18.07 0.74
CA PRO A 226 -18.38 -18.34 1.58
C PRO A 226 -18.18 -17.56 2.89
N ASN A 227 -19.24 -16.90 3.34
CA ASN A 227 -19.21 -16.05 4.53
C ASN A 227 -19.01 -16.95 5.76
N THR A 228 -17.76 -17.25 6.12
CA THR A 228 -17.44 -18.14 7.24
C THR A 228 -17.81 -17.53 8.60
N ALA A 229 -18.20 -16.25 8.64
CA ALA A 229 -18.77 -15.62 9.83
C ALA A 229 -20.15 -16.15 10.23
N GLN A 230 -20.84 -16.93 9.37
CA GLN A 230 -22.12 -17.57 9.72
C GLN A 230 -22.00 -19.08 9.97
N ALA A 231 -20.84 -19.68 9.70
CA ALA A 231 -20.64 -21.14 9.85
C ALA A 231 -20.15 -21.53 11.26
N SER A 232 -19.75 -20.57 12.09
CA SER A 232 -19.31 -20.81 13.47
C SER A 232 -20.45 -20.81 14.50
N ASP A 233 -21.66 -20.41 14.11
CA ASP A 233 -22.75 -20.20 15.08
C ASP A 233 -23.66 -21.44 15.27
N GLU A 234 -23.53 -22.47 14.42
CA GLU A 234 -24.44 -23.63 14.44
C GLU A 234 -23.82 -24.96 14.91
N GLU A 235 -22.50 -25.05 15.12
CA GLU A 235 -21.86 -26.28 15.65
C GLU A 235 -20.98 -26.01 16.88
N GLY A 236 -21.62 -25.93 18.05
CA GLY A 236 -21.08 -26.49 19.29
C GLY A 236 -20.19 -25.61 20.18
N GLY A 237 -20.82 -25.01 21.20
CA GLY A 237 -20.38 -25.14 22.60
C GLY A 237 -19.16 -24.32 23.07
N GLN A 238 -19.45 -23.24 23.81
CA GLN A 238 -18.58 -22.63 24.83
C GLN A 238 -17.14 -22.28 24.42
N ALA A 239 -16.97 -21.14 23.74
CA ALA A 239 -15.79 -20.28 23.90
C ALA A 239 -16.14 -18.83 23.57
N ALA A 240 -16.92 -18.19 24.45
CA ALA A 240 -16.96 -16.74 24.51
C ALA A 240 -15.63 -16.26 25.13
N THR A 241 -14.61 -16.06 24.30
CA THR A 241 -13.46 -15.21 24.65
C THR A 241 -13.63 -13.93 23.84
N SER A 242 -14.36 -13.02 24.47
CA SER A 242 -14.87 -11.75 23.95
C SER A 242 -13.75 -10.75 23.63
N ASP A 243 -14.04 -9.83 22.72
CA ASP A 243 -13.29 -8.57 22.47
C ASP A 243 -13.00 -7.78 23.77
N GLU A 244 -13.73 -8.09 24.84
CA GLU A 244 -13.53 -7.64 26.21
C GLU A 244 -12.16 -8.03 26.77
N ALA A 245 -11.66 -9.24 26.50
CA ALA A 245 -10.35 -9.71 26.96
C ALA A 245 -9.20 -8.96 26.27
N ILE A 246 -9.38 -8.58 24.99
CA ILE A 246 -8.42 -7.75 24.26
C ILE A 246 -8.48 -6.30 24.77
N GLY A 247 -9.69 -5.80 25.04
CA GLY A 247 -9.91 -4.47 25.60
C GLY A 247 -9.40 -4.29 27.04
N GLU A 248 -9.44 -5.35 27.85
CA GLU A 248 -8.87 -5.37 29.21
C GLU A 248 -7.33 -5.48 29.17
N HIS A 249 -6.77 -6.30 28.28
CA HIS A 249 -5.32 -6.40 28.11
C HIS A 249 -4.70 -5.08 27.64
N MET A 250 -5.37 -4.36 26.74
CA MET A 250 -4.91 -3.05 26.27
C MET A 250 -5.03 -1.95 27.34
N ARG A 251 -5.98 -2.06 28.27
CA ARG A 251 -6.09 -1.14 29.43
C ARG A 251 -5.01 -1.40 30.48
N ALA A 252 -4.71 -2.68 30.76
CA ALA A 252 -3.63 -3.05 31.68
C ALA A 252 -2.26 -2.52 31.21
N LEU A 253 -2.00 -2.54 29.90
CA LEU A 253 -0.76 -2.01 29.31
C LEU A 253 -0.66 -0.47 29.36
N GLN A 254 -1.76 0.25 29.57
CA GLN A 254 -1.76 1.71 29.71
C GLN A 254 -1.59 2.18 31.16
N GLU A 255 -1.89 1.34 32.15
CA GLU A 255 -1.74 1.67 33.57
C GLU A 255 -0.34 1.36 34.13
N GLU A 256 0.49 0.60 33.41
CA GLU A 256 1.91 0.33 33.76
C GLU A 256 2.92 1.36 33.20
N ARG A 257 2.46 2.53 32.75
CA ARG A 257 3.31 3.67 32.32
C ARG A 257 3.15 4.88 33.22
#